data_AF-A0A522BM14-F1
#
_entry.id   AF-A0A522BM14-F1
#
_cell.length_a   1.000
_cell.length_b   1.000
_cell.length_c   1.000
_cell.angle_alpha   90.00
_cell.angle_beta   90.00
_cell.angle_gamma   90.00
#
_symmetry.space_group_name_H-M   'P 1'
#
loop_
_entity.id
_entity.type
_entity.pdbx_description
1 polymer ?
#
loop_
_entity_poly.entity_id
_entity_poly.type
_entity_poly.pdbx_seq_one_letter_code
_entity_poly.pdbx_strand_id
1 'polypeptide(L)'
;MKKYLLSSALAALFALTLTACGTGGSGGSGGSTATVDGSVLASEVTLNHQHAVTVPFTDVTADPADTVYQYRSDEVDGHSHVVAFTAEQMIDMNNGMTVVTTSSDPLSGTPHAHEWTMTGATMLYDQYCYNCHGDNKRLSGSTMEDRMLTNQQKMSIRNPGGSMMSGSMGMNPDPNYIPAGNPPPAADGASLYTADCSGCHLLGSMDMTGSAPDLSGMGNMMGTRFPTPGVAGHKGFVMTAEEIAAMTAYMNEN
;
A
#
# COMPACT_ATOMS: atom_id res chain seq x y z
N MET A 1 -50.92 39.50 -25.23
CA MET A 1 -49.92 40.58 -25.06
C MET A 1 -49.78 40.89 -23.58
N LYS A 2 -48.77 40.32 -22.90
CA LYS A 2 -48.45 40.60 -21.50
C LYS A 2 -47.10 41.31 -21.45
N LYS A 3 -47.07 42.49 -20.84
CA LYS A 3 -45.86 43.26 -20.48
C LYS A 3 -45.64 43.15 -18.96
N TYR A 4 -44.45 43.61 -18.54
CA TYR A 4 -43.95 43.88 -17.18
C TYR A 4 -43.20 42.69 -16.54
N LEU A 5 -42.01 42.81 -15.94
CA LEU A 5 -41.12 43.94 -15.60
C LEU A 5 -39.71 43.36 -15.34
N LEU A 6 -38.65 44.07 -15.73
CA LEU A 6 -37.30 43.83 -15.23
C LEU A 6 -37.23 44.18 -13.75
N SER A 7 -36.47 43.43 -12.95
CA SER A 7 -35.96 43.89 -11.66
C SER A 7 -34.60 43.28 -11.39
N SER A 8 -33.60 44.16 -11.42
CA SER A 8 -32.21 43.93 -11.04
C SER A 8 -32.10 43.72 -9.53
N ALA A 9 -31.50 42.62 -9.09
CA ALA A 9 -31.09 42.45 -7.70
C ALA A 9 -29.56 42.51 -7.61
N LEU A 10 -29.10 43.68 -7.22
CA LEU A 10 -27.75 44.00 -6.77
C LEU A 10 -27.57 43.34 -5.39
N ALA A 11 -26.79 42.26 -5.29
CA ALA A 11 -26.45 41.64 -4.01
C ALA A 11 -25.00 42.00 -3.64
N ALA A 12 -24.90 42.69 -2.51
CA ALA A 12 -23.74 43.41 -2.04
C ALA A 12 -22.59 42.51 -1.57
N LEU A 13 -21.40 42.99 -1.86
CA LEU A 13 -20.09 42.63 -1.35
C LEU A 13 -20.09 42.58 0.19
N PHE A 14 -19.88 41.40 0.77
CA PHE A 14 -19.56 41.25 2.19
C PHE A 14 -18.06 40.97 2.32
N ALA A 15 -17.27 42.05 2.45
CA ALA A 15 -15.87 41.97 2.83
C ALA A 15 -15.81 41.70 4.33
N LEU A 16 -15.50 40.45 4.71
CA LEU A 16 -15.22 40.10 6.09
C LEU A 16 -13.76 40.49 6.40
N THR A 17 -13.59 41.66 7.01
CA THR A 17 -12.32 42.11 7.56
C THR A 17 -11.98 41.29 8.81
N LEU A 18 -11.01 40.38 8.70
CA LEU A 18 -10.36 39.78 9.87
C LEU A 18 -9.40 40.79 10.48
N THR A 19 -9.82 41.35 11.62
CA THR A 19 -8.99 42.21 12.47
C THR A 19 -8.04 41.36 13.30
N ALA A 20 -6.76 41.72 13.17
CA ALA A 20 -5.62 41.52 14.08
C ALA A 20 -5.85 40.77 15.41
N CYS A 21 -5.07 39.71 15.60
CA CYS A 21 -4.62 39.25 16.92
C CYS A 21 -3.09 39.30 16.98
N GLY A 22 -2.58 40.11 17.91
CA GLY A 22 -1.43 39.75 18.76
C GLY A 22 -0.07 39.56 18.11
N THR A 23 0.70 40.64 18.02
CA THR A 23 2.16 40.61 18.07
C THR A 23 2.64 40.13 19.44
N GLY A 24 3.44 39.07 19.49
CA GLY A 24 4.21 38.72 20.69
C GLY A 24 4.84 37.33 20.66
N GLY A 25 6.17 37.26 20.48
CA GLY A 25 6.98 36.11 20.89
C GLY A 25 7.64 35.35 19.75
N SER A 26 8.81 35.82 19.32
CA SER A 26 9.75 35.05 18.49
C SER A 26 10.35 33.90 19.29
N GLY A 27 9.93 32.68 18.98
CA GLY A 27 10.59 31.44 19.40
C GLY A 27 10.59 30.50 18.20
N GLY A 28 11.60 30.64 17.33
CA GLY A 28 11.77 29.81 16.16
C GLY A 28 12.15 28.39 16.55
N SER A 29 11.14 27.54 16.77
CA SER A 29 11.30 26.10 16.60
C SER A 29 11.01 25.82 15.14
N GLY A 30 12.05 25.46 14.39
CA GLY A 30 11.90 24.90 13.04
C GLY A 30 11.06 23.63 13.13
N GLY A 31 9.75 23.78 13.04
CA GLY A 31 8.83 22.66 12.93
C GLY A 31 9.09 22.05 11.57
N SER A 32 9.81 20.93 11.54
CA SER A 32 9.78 20.03 10.40
C SER A 32 8.31 19.73 10.12
N THR A 33 7.79 20.24 9.02
CA THR A 33 6.50 19.80 8.49
C THR A 33 6.65 18.31 8.19
N ALA A 34 6.18 17.48 9.12
CA ALA A 34 6.07 16.05 8.90
C ALA A 34 5.19 15.88 7.65
N THR A 35 5.78 15.39 6.57
CA THR A 35 5.05 15.11 5.35
C THR A 35 4.52 13.70 5.54
N VAL A 36 3.22 13.55 5.74
CA VAL A 36 2.60 12.22 5.80
C VAL A 36 2.48 11.77 4.35
N ASP A 37 3.30 10.80 3.96
CA ASP A 37 3.44 10.36 2.56
C ASP A 37 2.36 9.34 2.16
N GLY A 38 1.79 8.63 3.16
CA GLY A 38 0.71 7.68 2.96
C GLY A 38 0.11 7.16 4.27
N SER A 39 -0.93 6.35 4.15
CA SER A 39 -1.55 5.63 5.26
C SER A 39 -1.01 4.21 5.34
N VAL A 40 -0.56 3.79 6.52
CA VAL A 40 -0.21 2.39 6.80
C VAL A 40 -1.48 1.63 7.20
N LEU A 41 -1.73 0.53 6.53
CA LEU A 41 -2.90 -0.33 6.70
C LEU A 41 -2.40 -1.71 7.09
N ALA A 42 -3.07 -2.37 8.03
CA ALA A 42 -2.71 -3.71 8.45
C ALA A 42 -3.76 -4.73 7.98
N SER A 43 -3.32 -5.92 7.57
CA SER A 43 -4.19 -7.02 7.19
C SER A 43 -4.95 -7.57 8.39
N GLU A 44 -6.01 -8.34 8.16
CA GLU A 44 -6.50 -9.22 9.21
C GLU A 44 -5.44 -10.27 9.58
N VAL A 45 -5.46 -10.71 10.84
CA VAL A 45 -4.59 -11.79 11.31
C VAL A 45 -5.14 -13.10 10.75
N THR A 46 -4.53 -13.57 9.67
CA THR A 46 -4.82 -14.87 9.08
C THR A 46 -3.59 -15.73 9.30
N LEU A 47 -3.75 -16.97 9.77
CA LEU A 47 -2.64 -17.93 9.91
C LEU A 47 -1.46 -17.47 10.80
N ASN A 48 -1.75 -16.73 11.89
CA ASN A 48 -0.83 -16.30 12.95
C ASN A 48 0.10 -15.11 12.64
N HIS A 49 0.00 -14.46 11.50
CA HIS A 49 0.75 -13.24 11.21
C HIS A 49 -0.14 -12.14 10.59
N GLN A 50 0.42 -10.94 10.50
CA GLN A 50 -0.24 -9.75 9.97
C GLN A 50 0.75 -8.99 9.11
N HIS A 51 0.29 -8.52 7.96
CA HIS A 51 1.04 -7.68 7.05
C HIS A 51 0.62 -6.22 7.20
N ALA A 52 1.50 -5.30 6.79
CA ALA A 52 1.21 -3.90 6.62
C ALA A 52 1.47 -3.45 5.18
N VAL A 53 0.63 -2.55 4.65
CA VAL A 53 0.79 -1.92 3.34
C VAL A 53 0.68 -0.40 3.47
N THR A 54 1.48 0.34 2.73
CA THR A 54 1.40 1.81 2.68
C THR A 54 0.72 2.23 1.38
N VAL A 55 -0.36 2.99 1.50
CA VAL A 55 -1.07 3.60 0.36
C VAL A 55 -0.76 5.09 0.32
N PRO A 56 -0.13 5.61 -0.75
CA PRO A 56 0.16 7.02 -0.90
C PRO A 56 -1.12 7.87 -0.95
N PHE A 57 -1.11 9.04 -0.32
CA PHE A 57 -2.26 9.96 -0.42
C PHE A 57 -2.44 10.56 -1.80
N THR A 58 -1.39 10.55 -2.63
CA THR A 58 -1.47 10.97 -4.03
C THR A 58 -2.39 10.10 -4.86
N ASP A 59 -2.63 8.87 -4.42
CA ASP A 59 -3.38 7.86 -5.17
C ASP A 59 -4.86 7.85 -4.74
N VAL A 60 -5.14 8.31 -3.51
CA VAL A 60 -6.50 8.44 -2.97
C VAL A 60 -7.06 9.82 -3.29
N THR A 61 -7.71 9.91 -4.45
CA THR A 61 -8.25 11.18 -4.95
C THR A 61 -9.68 11.02 -5.49
N ALA A 62 -10.36 12.14 -5.69
CA ALA A 62 -11.70 12.16 -6.31
C ALA A 62 -11.69 11.89 -7.82
N ASP A 63 -10.51 11.93 -8.47
CA ASP A 63 -10.34 11.68 -9.90
C ASP A 63 -9.06 10.86 -10.12
N PRO A 64 -9.07 9.56 -9.79
CA PRO A 64 -7.88 8.71 -9.89
C PRO A 64 -7.42 8.60 -11.35
N ALA A 65 -6.13 8.83 -11.59
CA ALA A 65 -5.55 8.80 -12.94
C ALA A 65 -5.52 7.39 -13.55
N ASP A 66 -5.26 6.38 -12.71
CA ASP A 66 -5.22 4.98 -13.09
C ASP A 66 -6.53 4.26 -12.79
N THR A 67 -6.78 3.18 -13.53
CA THR A 67 -7.94 2.30 -13.33
C THR A 67 -7.70 1.24 -12.26
N VAL A 68 -6.43 0.97 -11.94
CA VAL A 68 -6.00 -0.05 -10.97
C VAL A 68 -4.80 0.48 -10.20
N TYR A 69 -4.88 0.37 -8.87
CA TYR A 69 -3.78 0.68 -7.95
C TYR A 69 -3.39 -0.59 -7.23
N GLN A 70 -2.12 -0.95 -7.27
CA GLN A 70 -1.60 -2.13 -6.59
C GLN A 70 -0.53 -1.75 -5.60
N TYR A 71 -0.50 -2.44 -4.48
CA TYR A 71 0.46 -2.20 -3.42
C TYR A 71 0.94 -3.54 -2.88
N ARG A 72 2.24 -3.61 -2.61
CA ARG A 72 2.85 -4.78 -1.99
C ARG A 72 3.00 -4.53 -0.49
N SER A 73 2.61 -5.51 0.32
CA SER A 73 2.81 -5.45 1.76
C SER A 73 4.29 -5.54 2.14
N ASP A 74 4.58 -5.28 3.40
CA ASP A 74 5.82 -5.70 4.03
C ASP A 74 5.99 -7.24 3.99
N GLU A 75 7.24 -7.64 4.20
CA GLU A 75 7.62 -9.04 4.32
C GLU A 75 7.47 -9.49 5.77
N VAL A 76 6.67 -10.53 5.99
CA VAL A 76 6.43 -11.13 7.30
C VAL A 76 6.58 -12.62 7.15
N ASP A 77 7.37 -13.24 8.03
CA ASP A 77 7.67 -14.68 8.01
C ASP A 77 8.18 -15.22 6.65
N GLY A 78 8.83 -14.36 5.85
CA GLY A 78 9.46 -14.72 4.57
C GLY A 78 8.55 -14.63 3.35
N HIS A 79 7.35 -14.05 3.46
CA HIS A 79 6.50 -13.75 2.30
C HIS A 79 5.83 -12.37 2.39
N SER A 80 5.25 -11.93 1.27
CA SER A 80 4.47 -10.69 1.14
C SER A 80 3.26 -10.93 0.24
N HIS A 81 2.28 -10.05 0.30
CA HIS A 81 1.11 -10.09 -0.55
C HIS A 81 0.96 -8.83 -1.39
N VAL A 82 0.19 -8.93 -2.48
CA VAL A 82 -0.25 -7.79 -3.27
C VAL A 82 -1.73 -7.52 -3.00
N VAL A 83 -2.07 -6.27 -2.74
CA VAL A 83 -3.45 -5.79 -2.70
C VAL A 83 -3.71 -4.92 -3.91
N ALA A 84 -4.92 -4.98 -4.46
CA ALA A 84 -5.33 -4.18 -5.60
C ALA A 84 -6.65 -3.45 -5.31
N PHE A 85 -6.72 -2.21 -5.79
CA PHE A 85 -7.88 -1.32 -5.69
C PHE A 85 -8.29 -0.83 -7.06
N THR A 86 -9.61 -0.75 -7.26
CA THR A 86 -10.19 -0.07 -8.43
C THR A 86 -10.17 1.44 -8.23
N ALA A 87 -10.29 2.21 -9.31
CA ALA A 87 -10.50 3.66 -9.23
C ALA A 87 -11.72 4.02 -8.35
N GLU A 88 -12.81 3.25 -8.43
CA GLU A 88 -13.99 3.46 -7.56
C GLU A 88 -13.64 3.27 -6.08
N GLN A 89 -12.85 2.25 -5.74
CA GLN A 89 -12.40 2.04 -4.36
C GLN A 89 -11.49 3.17 -3.87
N MET A 90 -10.67 3.78 -4.74
CA MET A 90 -9.89 4.98 -4.38
C MET A 90 -10.81 6.19 -4.11
N ILE A 91 -11.84 6.39 -4.94
CA ILE A 91 -12.88 7.41 -4.74
C ILE A 91 -13.63 7.16 -3.42
N ASP A 92 -13.97 5.91 -3.13
CA ASP A 92 -14.64 5.49 -1.91
C ASP A 92 -13.81 5.81 -0.67
N MET A 93 -12.50 5.52 -0.71
CA MET A 93 -11.58 5.91 0.36
C MET A 93 -11.47 7.44 0.48
N ASN A 94 -11.41 8.17 -0.63
CA ASN A 94 -11.41 9.63 -0.64
C ASN A 94 -12.73 10.22 -0.06
N ASN A 95 -13.84 9.51 -0.20
CA ASN A 95 -15.14 9.89 0.37
C ASN A 95 -15.35 9.41 1.81
N GLY A 96 -14.33 8.78 2.41
CA GLY A 96 -14.38 8.34 3.81
C GLY A 96 -15.03 6.97 4.03
N MET A 97 -15.35 6.23 2.96
CA MET A 97 -16.03 4.94 3.04
C MET A 97 -15.09 3.80 3.44
N THR A 98 -15.68 2.70 3.89
CA THR A 98 -14.93 1.48 4.19
C THR A 98 -14.80 0.63 2.93
N VAL A 99 -13.57 0.27 2.59
CA VAL A 99 -13.22 -0.63 1.48
C VAL A 99 -12.67 -1.92 2.08
N VAL A 100 -13.17 -3.05 1.59
CA VAL A 100 -12.65 -4.38 1.92
C VAL A 100 -12.12 -5.01 0.63
N THR A 101 -10.92 -5.56 0.67
CA THR A 101 -10.33 -6.30 -0.45
C THR A 101 -9.62 -7.56 0.03
N THR A 102 -9.37 -8.49 -0.87
CA THR A 102 -8.59 -9.71 -0.60
C THR A 102 -7.27 -9.60 -1.34
N SER A 103 -6.17 -9.97 -0.69
CA SER A 103 -4.87 -9.96 -1.33
C SER A 103 -4.66 -11.15 -2.28
N SER A 104 -3.54 -11.11 -3.01
CA SER A 104 -3.02 -12.26 -3.73
C SER A 104 -2.60 -13.38 -2.78
N ASP A 105 -2.45 -14.58 -3.32
CA ASP A 105 -1.55 -15.58 -2.72
C ASP A 105 -0.12 -15.02 -2.68
N PRO A 106 0.70 -15.43 -1.70
CA PRO A 106 2.11 -15.04 -1.68
C PRO A 106 2.86 -15.75 -2.82
N LEU A 107 3.94 -15.13 -3.28
CA LEU A 107 4.85 -15.73 -4.28
C LEU A 107 5.68 -16.89 -3.72
N SER A 108 5.85 -16.91 -2.40
CA SER A 108 6.63 -17.90 -1.65
C SER A 108 5.82 -18.44 -0.48
N GLY A 109 6.19 -19.62 0.01
CA GLY A 109 5.56 -20.22 1.18
C GLY A 109 4.23 -20.94 0.90
N THR A 110 3.41 -21.11 1.94
CA THR A 110 2.13 -21.81 1.83
C THR A 110 1.08 -20.86 1.22
N PRO A 111 0.32 -21.27 0.18
CA PRO A 111 -0.72 -20.42 -0.40
C PRO A 111 -1.79 -20.02 0.61
N HIS A 112 -2.04 -18.72 0.72
CA HIS A 112 -3.12 -18.12 1.51
C HIS A 112 -3.33 -16.65 1.12
N ALA A 113 -4.48 -16.09 1.50
CA ALA A 113 -4.77 -14.68 1.30
C ALA A 113 -5.28 -14.05 2.59
N HIS A 114 -5.16 -12.72 2.67
CA HIS A 114 -5.69 -11.93 3.77
C HIS A 114 -6.85 -11.07 3.29
N GLU A 115 -7.81 -10.82 4.19
CA GLU A 115 -8.76 -9.73 4.05
C GLU A 115 -8.13 -8.43 4.58
N TRP A 116 -8.38 -7.34 3.87
CA TRP A 116 -7.86 -6.01 4.17
C TRP A 116 -9.02 -5.04 4.28
N THR A 117 -9.23 -4.50 5.48
CA THR A 117 -10.25 -3.48 5.72
C THR A 117 -9.60 -2.10 5.83
N MET A 118 -9.97 -1.21 4.93
CA MET A 118 -9.58 0.20 4.92
C MET A 118 -10.75 1.08 5.30
N THR A 119 -10.53 2.04 6.18
CA THR A 119 -11.51 3.09 6.45
C THR A 119 -11.00 4.39 5.86
N GLY A 120 -11.68 4.91 4.83
CA GLY A 120 -11.31 6.18 4.20
C GLY A 120 -11.25 7.33 5.20
N ALA A 121 -12.13 7.34 6.22
CA ALA A 121 -12.11 8.36 7.27
C ALA A 121 -10.77 8.41 8.05
N THR A 122 -10.09 7.27 8.24
CA THR A 122 -8.75 7.28 8.85
C THR A 122 -7.70 7.88 7.91
N MET A 123 -7.79 7.60 6.60
CA MET A 123 -6.91 8.22 5.60
C MET A 123 -7.11 9.73 5.52
N LEU A 124 -8.35 10.21 5.45
CA LEU A 124 -8.67 11.64 5.41
C LEU A 124 -8.24 12.36 6.70
N TYR A 125 -8.39 11.72 7.86
CA TYR A 125 -7.88 12.29 9.11
C TYR A 125 -6.36 12.45 9.06
N ASP A 126 -5.65 11.43 8.59
CA ASP A 126 -4.18 11.48 8.53
C ASP A 126 -3.71 12.53 7.49
N GLN A 127 -4.45 12.70 6.38
CA GLN A 127 -4.18 13.73 5.36
C GLN A 127 -4.45 15.16 5.84
N TYR A 128 -5.61 15.43 6.45
CA TYR A 128 -6.07 16.81 6.72
C TYR A 128 -5.89 17.27 8.16
N CYS A 129 -5.80 16.33 9.12
CA CYS A 129 -5.84 16.63 10.54
C CYS A 129 -4.48 16.39 11.24
N TYR A 130 -3.63 15.50 10.72
CA TYR A 130 -2.38 15.10 11.38
C TYR A 130 -1.46 16.29 11.71
N ASN A 131 -1.25 17.18 10.74
CA ASN A 131 -0.36 18.34 10.88
C ASN A 131 -0.80 19.36 11.93
N CYS A 132 -2.09 19.37 12.27
CA CYS A 132 -2.65 20.25 13.30
C CYS A 132 -2.80 19.57 14.66
N HIS A 133 -2.86 18.23 14.71
CA HIS A 133 -3.21 17.50 15.93
C HIS A 133 -2.04 16.77 16.61
N GLY A 134 -0.98 16.39 15.88
CA GLY A 134 0.20 15.71 16.45
C GLY A 134 -0.09 14.36 17.10
N ASP A 135 0.83 13.40 16.96
CA ASP A 135 0.88 12.06 17.56
C ASP A 135 -0.43 11.50 18.19
N ASN A 136 -1.16 10.79 17.34
CA ASN A 136 -1.91 9.58 17.66
C ASN A 136 -2.80 9.61 18.93
N LYS A 137 -3.72 10.58 19.03
CA LYS A 137 -4.84 10.52 19.99
C LYS A 137 -5.94 9.51 19.61
N ARG A 138 -5.64 8.51 18.77
CA ARG A 138 -6.59 7.43 18.46
C ARG A 138 -6.81 6.45 19.62
N LEU A 139 -5.94 6.41 20.65
CA LEU A 139 -5.92 5.32 21.63
C LEU A 139 -6.03 5.67 23.13
N SER A 140 -6.08 6.95 23.54
CA SER A 140 -6.31 7.28 24.96
C SER A 140 -7.50 8.20 25.09
N GLY A 141 -8.47 7.82 25.93
CA GLY A 141 -9.78 8.45 26.12
C GLY A 141 -9.75 9.90 26.61
N SER A 142 -9.17 10.81 25.85
CA SER A 142 -9.34 12.24 26.06
C SER A 142 -10.66 12.65 25.44
N THR A 143 -11.65 12.90 26.29
CA THR A 143 -12.87 13.64 25.97
C THR A 143 -12.46 15.01 25.46
N MET A 144 -12.42 15.19 24.14
CA MET A 144 -12.39 16.53 23.56
C MET A 144 -13.70 17.19 23.99
N GLU A 145 -13.64 18.24 24.79
CA GLU A 145 -14.73 19.22 24.83
C GLU A 145 -14.86 19.82 23.43
N ASP A 146 -15.61 19.14 22.57
CA ASP A 146 -16.82 19.61 21.91
C ASP A 146 -16.86 21.01 21.26
N ARG A 147 -15.72 21.66 21.05
CA ARG A 147 -15.63 22.96 20.39
C ARG A 147 -14.93 22.83 19.05
N MET A 148 -15.76 22.85 17.99
CA MET A 148 -15.56 23.48 16.67
C MET A 148 -16.21 22.73 15.51
N LEU A 149 -16.72 21.53 15.73
CA LEU A 149 -17.56 20.84 14.74
C LEU A 149 -19.03 21.08 15.08
N THR A 150 -19.78 21.65 14.14
CA THR A 150 -21.24 21.64 14.20
C THR A 150 -21.75 20.20 14.28
N ASN A 151 -22.96 19.97 14.79
CA ASN A 151 -23.55 18.62 14.78
C ASN A 151 -23.58 18.03 13.36
N GLN A 152 -23.67 18.88 12.34
CA GLN A 152 -23.65 18.50 10.92
C GLN A 152 -22.24 18.07 10.45
N GLN A 153 -21.18 18.73 10.95
CA GLN A 153 -19.79 18.32 10.72
C GLN A 153 -19.42 17.05 11.50
N LYS A 154 -19.97 16.87 12.71
CA LYS A 154 -19.83 15.63 13.48
C LYS A 154 -20.54 14.44 12.82
N MET A 155 -21.68 14.68 12.14
CA MET A 155 -22.40 13.66 11.37
C MET A 155 -21.76 13.32 10.02
N SER A 156 -20.84 14.16 9.52
CA SER A 156 -20.07 13.89 8.29
C SER A 156 -18.69 13.27 8.58
N ILE A 157 -18.13 13.47 9.79
CA ILE A 157 -16.88 12.84 10.23
C ILE A 157 -17.12 11.51 10.96
N ARG A 158 -18.22 11.40 11.72
CA ARG A 158 -18.71 10.08 12.12
C ARG A 158 -19.25 9.46 10.85
N ASN A 159 -18.57 8.40 10.38
CA ASN A 159 -19.16 7.38 9.54
C ASN A 159 -20.69 7.37 9.73
N PRO A 160 -21.51 7.73 8.73
CA PRO A 160 -22.94 7.55 8.83
C PRO A 160 -23.13 6.06 9.01
N GLY A 161 -23.29 5.63 10.26
CA GLY A 161 -23.40 4.23 10.61
C GLY A 161 -24.54 3.62 9.80
N GLY A 162 -24.16 2.76 8.85
CA GLY A 162 -25.07 1.95 8.05
C GLY A 162 -25.16 2.37 6.58
N SER A 163 -24.48 1.59 5.72
CA SER A 163 -24.54 1.56 4.25
C SER A 163 -23.77 2.64 3.47
N MET A 164 -22.93 2.33 2.49
CA MET A 164 -22.65 1.05 1.80
C MET A 164 -21.14 0.78 1.87
N MET A 165 -20.74 -0.45 2.23
CA MET A 165 -19.42 -0.94 1.79
C MET A 165 -19.34 -0.74 0.29
N SER A 166 -18.14 -0.46 -0.23
CA SER A 166 -17.92 -0.34 -1.68
C SER A 166 -18.68 -1.45 -2.41
N GLY A 167 -19.61 -1.06 -3.29
CA GLY A 167 -20.32 -2.01 -4.16
C GLY A 167 -19.41 -2.55 -5.27
N SER A 168 -18.22 -1.94 -5.43
CA SER A 168 -17.15 -2.46 -6.27
C SER A 168 -16.63 -3.74 -5.66
N MET A 169 -16.72 -4.84 -6.41
CA MET A 169 -15.91 -6.01 -6.09
C MET A 169 -14.43 -5.62 -6.15
N GLY A 170 -13.62 -6.24 -5.29
CA GLY A 170 -12.17 -6.08 -5.34
C GLY A 170 -11.62 -6.50 -6.71
N MET A 171 -10.53 -5.86 -7.12
CA MET A 171 -9.79 -6.30 -8.29
C MET A 171 -8.96 -7.54 -7.94
N ASN A 172 -8.75 -8.45 -8.89
CA ASN A 172 -7.79 -9.54 -8.68
C ASN A 172 -6.37 -8.95 -8.72
N PRO A 173 -5.60 -9.00 -7.61
CA PRO A 173 -4.23 -8.51 -7.60
C PRO A 173 -3.31 -9.40 -8.44
N ASP A 174 -2.31 -8.80 -9.09
CA ASP A 174 -1.22 -9.51 -9.74
C ASP A 174 -0.18 -9.89 -8.67
N PRO A 175 0.01 -11.19 -8.36
CA PRO A 175 1.00 -11.62 -7.38
C PRO A 175 2.42 -11.13 -7.70
N ASN A 176 2.72 -10.86 -8.98
CA ASN A 176 4.02 -10.42 -9.47
C ASN A 176 4.17 -8.89 -9.51
N TYR A 177 3.20 -8.12 -9.00
CA TYR A 177 3.28 -6.65 -9.00
C TYR A 177 4.49 -6.14 -8.21
N ILE A 178 5.29 -5.27 -8.82
CA ILE A 178 6.43 -4.60 -8.19
C ILE A 178 6.16 -3.08 -8.23
N PRO A 179 6.09 -2.40 -7.07
CA PRO A 179 5.86 -0.95 -7.03
C PRO A 179 6.96 -0.18 -7.75
N ALA A 180 6.59 0.84 -8.53
CA ALA A 180 7.56 1.73 -9.15
C ALA A 180 8.29 2.53 -8.06
N GLY A 181 9.63 2.44 -8.01
CA GLY A 181 10.46 3.18 -7.06
C GLY A 181 10.87 2.39 -5.79
N ASN A 182 10.26 1.23 -5.54
CA ASN A 182 10.82 0.22 -4.65
C ASN A 182 11.51 -0.85 -5.50
N PRO A 183 12.75 -1.26 -5.18
CA PRO A 183 13.29 -2.46 -5.81
C PRO A 183 12.30 -3.61 -5.58
N PRO A 184 12.16 -4.55 -6.54
CA PRO A 184 11.44 -5.80 -6.30
C PRO A 184 11.87 -6.37 -4.93
N PRO A 185 10.99 -7.08 -4.20
CA PRO A 185 11.45 -7.91 -3.09
C PRO A 185 12.68 -8.67 -3.56
N ALA A 186 13.73 -8.69 -2.73
CA ALA A 186 14.91 -9.47 -3.09
C ALA A 186 14.41 -10.86 -3.46
N ALA A 187 14.71 -11.31 -4.68
CA ALA A 187 14.29 -12.62 -5.11
C ALA A 187 14.72 -13.63 -4.05
N ASP A 188 13.81 -14.51 -3.63
CA ASP A 188 14.14 -15.54 -2.65
C ASP A 188 14.79 -16.71 -3.38
N GLY A 189 16.10 -16.87 -3.19
CA GLY A 189 16.86 -17.96 -3.78
C GLY A 189 16.35 -19.34 -3.38
N ALA A 190 15.77 -19.49 -2.18
CA ALA A 190 15.19 -20.75 -1.72
C ALA A 190 13.94 -21.10 -2.52
N SER A 191 12.99 -20.17 -2.64
CA SER A 191 11.78 -20.36 -3.44
C SER A 191 12.07 -20.64 -4.91
N LEU A 192 13.01 -19.89 -5.52
CA LEU A 192 13.45 -20.12 -6.89
C LEU A 192 14.06 -21.52 -7.07
N TYR A 193 14.82 -22.00 -6.07
CA TYR A 193 15.44 -23.31 -6.15
C TYR A 193 14.38 -24.40 -6.12
N THR A 194 13.44 -24.30 -5.18
CA THR A 194 12.35 -25.28 -5.05
C THR A 194 11.49 -25.32 -6.31
N ALA A 195 11.14 -24.17 -6.88
CA ALA A 195 10.28 -24.10 -8.05
C ALA A 195 10.94 -24.64 -9.33
N ASP A 196 12.17 -24.20 -9.61
CA ASP A 196 12.75 -24.35 -10.96
C ASP A 196 13.96 -25.30 -11.01
N CYS A 197 14.61 -25.55 -9.88
CA CYS A 197 15.90 -26.26 -9.84
C CYS A 197 15.84 -27.64 -9.18
N SER A 198 15.06 -27.80 -8.10
CA SER A 198 14.99 -29.00 -7.25
C SER A 198 14.58 -30.27 -8.00
N GLY A 199 13.80 -30.13 -9.09
CA GLY A 199 13.39 -31.26 -9.91
C GLY A 199 14.54 -31.96 -10.64
N CYS A 200 15.70 -31.31 -10.77
CA CYS A 200 16.88 -31.84 -11.45
C CYS A 200 18.11 -31.85 -10.55
N HIS A 201 18.34 -30.75 -9.84
CA HIS A 201 19.50 -30.53 -9.01
C HIS A 201 19.21 -30.87 -7.56
N LEU A 202 20.27 -31.28 -6.87
CA LEU A 202 20.31 -31.41 -5.42
C LEU A 202 21.07 -30.19 -4.84
N LEU A 203 20.90 -29.93 -3.55
CA LEU A 203 21.53 -28.80 -2.85
C LEU A 203 22.11 -29.24 -1.51
N GLY A 204 23.38 -29.62 -1.52
CA GLY A 204 24.14 -30.06 -0.35
C GLY A 204 23.40 -31.14 0.44
N SER A 205 23.27 -30.93 1.74
CA SER A 205 22.46 -31.79 2.61
C SER A 205 20.99 -31.38 2.72
N MET A 206 20.61 -30.25 2.14
CA MET A 206 19.25 -29.68 2.28
C MET A 206 18.26 -30.35 1.34
N ASP A 207 18.71 -30.72 0.15
CA ASP A 207 17.95 -31.47 -0.82
C ASP A 207 18.87 -32.50 -1.44
N MET A 208 18.59 -33.78 -1.19
CA MET A 208 19.35 -34.91 -1.73
C MET A 208 18.63 -35.55 -2.91
N THR A 209 17.55 -34.93 -3.38
CA THR A 209 16.77 -35.39 -4.52
C THR A 209 17.27 -34.68 -5.76
N GLY A 210 17.47 -35.44 -6.84
CA GLY A 210 18.08 -34.91 -8.06
C GLY A 210 19.09 -35.87 -8.68
N SER A 211 19.41 -35.61 -9.94
CA SER A 211 20.40 -36.40 -10.70
C SER A 211 21.44 -35.54 -11.40
N ALA A 212 21.23 -34.22 -11.41
CA ALA A 212 22.20 -33.24 -11.86
C ALA A 212 23.22 -32.93 -10.74
N PRO A 213 24.35 -32.27 -11.04
CA PRO A 213 25.35 -31.93 -10.04
C PRO A 213 24.79 -31.12 -8.88
N ASP A 214 25.36 -31.34 -7.70
CA ASP A 214 25.10 -30.55 -6.50
C ASP A 214 25.36 -29.06 -6.75
N LEU A 215 24.41 -28.21 -6.40
CA LEU A 215 24.51 -26.76 -6.53
C LEU A 215 25.15 -26.08 -5.32
N SER A 216 25.38 -26.80 -4.22
CA SER A 216 26.06 -26.28 -3.01
C SER A 216 27.45 -25.71 -3.35
N GLY A 217 27.69 -24.48 -2.91
CA GLY A 217 28.89 -23.69 -3.20
C GLY A 217 29.11 -23.31 -4.67
N MET A 218 28.16 -23.59 -5.58
CA MET A 218 28.33 -23.38 -7.02
C MET A 218 27.85 -22.02 -7.53
N GLY A 219 27.62 -21.02 -6.69
CA GLY A 219 26.99 -19.75 -7.10
C GLY A 219 27.72 -19.05 -8.26
N ASN A 220 29.05 -19.22 -8.38
CA ASN A 220 29.84 -18.70 -9.51
C ASN A 220 29.40 -19.22 -10.89
N MET A 221 28.69 -20.36 -10.95
CA MET A 221 28.18 -20.94 -12.19
C MET A 221 26.92 -20.24 -12.71
N MET A 222 26.20 -19.48 -11.88
CA MET A 222 24.95 -18.82 -12.27
C MET A 222 25.16 -17.87 -13.45
N GLY A 223 26.19 -17.03 -13.42
CA GLY A 223 26.52 -16.13 -14.53
C GLY A 223 26.94 -16.85 -15.82
N THR A 224 27.39 -18.10 -15.74
CA THR A 224 27.69 -18.92 -16.93
C THR A 224 26.43 -19.55 -17.51
N ARG A 225 25.45 -19.88 -16.65
CA ARG A 225 24.19 -20.53 -17.03
C ARG A 225 23.12 -19.55 -17.49
N PHE A 226 23.18 -18.34 -16.98
CA PHE A 226 22.29 -17.23 -17.31
C PHE A 226 23.14 -16.00 -17.65
N PRO A 227 23.83 -16.01 -18.80
CA PRO A 227 24.81 -14.97 -19.16
C PRO A 227 24.17 -13.62 -19.48
N THR A 228 22.87 -13.57 -19.73
CA THR A 228 22.14 -12.33 -20.01
C THR A 228 20.82 -12.37 -19.24
N PRO A 229 20.64 -11.49 -18.25
CA PRO A 229 19.37 -11.37 -17.53
C PRO A 229 18.18 -11.15 -18.47
N GLY A 230 17.06 -11.80 -18.17
CA GLY A 230 15.83 -11.72 -18.97
C GLY A 230 15.87 -12.49 -20.31
N VAL A 231 16.94 -13.25 -20.57
CA VAL A 231 17.06 -14.10 -21.76
C VAL A 231 17.12 -15.56 -21.34
N ALA A 232 16.55 -16.44 -22.17
CA ALA A 232 16.54 -17.88 -21.94
C ALA A 232 17.98 -18.43 -21.81
N GLY A 233 18.26 -19.08 -20.68
CA GLY A 233 19.55 -19.65 -20.31
C GLY A 233 19.49 -21.17 -20.17
N HIS A 234 19.92 -21.68 -19.02
CA HIS A 234 19.95 -23.12 -18.74
C HIS A 234 18.56 -23.76 -18.95
N LYS A 235 18.49 -24.77 -19.82
CA LYS A 235 17.25 -25.51 -20.15
C LYS A 235 16.07 -24.64 -20.63
N GLY A 236 16.33 -23.40 -21.06
CA GLY A 236 15.29 -22.48 -21.51
C GLY A 236 14.64 -21.67 -20.40
N PHE A 237 15.08 -21.80 -19.14
CA PHE A 237 14.65 -20.92 -18.06
C PHE A 237 15.11 -19.49 -18.32
N VAL A 238 14.25 -18.53 -18.00
CA VAL A 238 14.54 -17.10 -18.08
C VAL A 238 14.62 -16.58 -16.65
N MET A 239 15.73 -15.94 -16.29
CA MET A 239 15.91 -15.34 -14.96
C MET A 239 16.33 -13.88 -15.11
N THR A 240 15.78 -13.02 -14.27
CA THR A 240 16.16 -11.61 -14.08
C THR A 240 17.51 -11.49 -13.38
N ALA A 241 18.06 -10.28 -13.31
CA ALA A 241 19.37 -10.06 -12.69
C ALA A 241 19.29 -10.30 -11.18
N GLU A 242 18.17 -9.92 -10.59
CA GLU A 242 17.84 -10.07 -9.18
C GLU A 242 17.70 -11.55 -8.81
N GLU A 243 16.99 -12.35 -9.61
CA GLU A 243 16.85 -13.80 -9.40
C GLU A 243 18.19 -14.53 -9.55
N ILE A 244 19.04 -14.12 -10.50
CA ILE A 244 20.39 -14.67 -10.66
C ILE A 244 21.24 -14.37 -9.42
N ALA A 245 21.18 -13.15 -8.89
CA ALA A 245 21.93 -12.75 -7.69
C ALA A 245 21.44 -13.50 -6.44
N ALA A 246 20.12 -13.60 -6.27
CA ALA A 246 19.49 -14.33 -5.19
C ALA A 246 19.87 -15.81 -5.17
N MET A 247 19.76 -16.48 -6.32
CA MET A 247 20.16 -17.88 -6.47
C MET A 247 21.65 -18.07 -6.22
N THR A 248 22.48 -17.14 -6.67
CA THR A 248 23.93 -17.16 -6.43
C THR A 248 24.25 -17.12 -4.94
N ALA A 249 23.58 -16.26 -4.18
CA ALA A 249 23.75 -16.16 -2.74
C ALA A 249 23.28 -17.45 -2.06
N TYR A 250 22.07 -17.89 -2.36
CA TYR A 250 21.47 -19.11 -1.78
C TYR A 250 22.32 -20.36 -2.03
N MET A 251 22.82 -20.54 -3.25
CA MET A 251 23.73 -21.65 -3.58
C MET A 251 25.06 -21.59 -2.83
N ASN A 252 25.56 -20.42 -2.45
CA ASN A 252 26.83 -20.29 -1.74
C ASN A 252 26.69 -20.42 -0.21
N GLU A 253 25.49 -20.19 0.31
CA GLU A 253 25.15 -20.34 1.73
C GLU A 253 24.86 -21.80 2.12
N ASN A 254 24.63 -22.65 1.12
CA ASN A 254 24.38 -24.08 1.26
C ASN A 254 25.50 -24.90 0.63
#